data_AF-A0A7V9LDU1-F1
#
_entry.id   AF-A0A7V9LDU1-F1
#
_cell.length_a   1.000
_cell.length_b   1.000
_cell.length_c   1.000
_cell.angle_alpha   90.00
_cell.angle_beta   90.00
_cell.angle_gamma   90.00
#
_symmetry.space_group_name_H-M   'P 1'
#
loop_
_entity.id
_entity.type
_entity.pdbx_description
1 polymer ?
#
loop_
_entity_poly.entity_id
_entity_poly.type
_entity_poly.pdbx_seq_one_letter_code
_entity_poly.pdbx_strand_id
1 'polypeptide(L)'
;MIGRLVVLALVLAACDTPDLTIIYRVADGTTGPTCGTTSCADVPMACQSVLHLRVLRPSDPNAPFISICEDIRTNSTADMCAIGNVDLPRRELPRETLEVQVTVWPREAVLDLETGELDCAKVPVEFDSTRGFPIAAMNPAFGGRAFYHPGDEETVVTLGCVDVPSVNAPSCVGLNTIDVKATVGDFENLPFSVSSTIADRLAISIGEPKPFDDGVRTGHSLNSANTAALARTVVGPTPAWGAGVDLELQSSACIQALEDGAQTTSSLRCKAVSASDNMLDLPGVRLPKTTLDDILGALALVEFPEEGLTVGIVLDNVGAPASGLTVSSTMGSVEYINASRTGVVTGATSASGIFVSRDAPYGTNFSTFSIEQTVNAIGGLVDGKVTVVILQFDTPIGG
;
A
#
# COMPACT_ATOMS: atom_id res chain seq x y z
N MET A 1 17.79 -17.82 -78.11
CA MET A 1 17.09 -16.58 -77.70
C MET A 1 16.38 -16.88 -76.38
N ILE A 2 16.93 -16.41 -75.26
CA ILE A 2 16.40 -16.64 -73.92
C ILE A 2 16.04 -15.26 -73.37
N GLY A 3 14.73 -14.97 -73.30
CA GLY A 3 14.21 -13.73 -72.73
C GLY A 3 14.08 -13.87 -71.21
N ARG A 4 14.71 -12.97 -70.47
CA ARG A 4 14.57 -12.84 -69.01
C ARG A 4 13.37 -11.94 -68.69
N LEU A 5 12.43 -12.49 -67.93
CA LEU A 5 11.31 -11.79 -67.31
C LEU A 5 11.81 -11.17 -65.98
N VAL A 6 11.71 -9.85 -65.83
CA VAL A 6 11.98 -9.15 -64.57
C VAL A 6 10.63 -8.86 -63.92
N VAL A 7 10.36 -9.48 -62.78
CA VAL A 7 9.18 -9.22 -61.94
C VAL A 7 9.57 -8.11 -60.96
N LEU A 8 8.92 -6.96 -61.09
CA LEU A 8 9.07 -5.81 -60.18
C LEU A 8 8.06 -6.01 -59.03
N ALA A 9 8.54 -6.29 -57.81
CA ALA A 9 7.71 -6.34 -56.61
C ALA A 9 7.58 -4.93 -56.04
N LEU A 10 6.39 -4.31 -56.14
CA LEU A 10 6.03 -3.12 -55.38
C LEU A 10 5.72 -3.54 -53.93
N VAL A 11 6.60 -3.18 -53.00
CA VAL A 11 6.32 -3.23 -51.57
C VAL A 11 5.47 -1.99 -51.24
N LEU A 12 4.16 -2.17 -51.09
CA LEU A 12 3.28 -1.19 -50.46
C LEU A 12 3.64 -1.17 -48.97
N ALA A 13 4.45 -0.20 -48.55
CA ALA A 13 4.59 0.11 -47.13
C ALA A 13 3.20 0.51 -46.62
N ALA A 14 2.58 -0.36 -45.80
CA ALA A 14 1.40 0.02 -45.05
C ALA A 14 1.81 1.15 -44.10
N CYS A 15 1.33 2.36 -44.36
CA CYS A 15 1.52 3.49 -43.47
C CYS A 15 0.68 3.25 -42.22
N ASP A 16 1.21 2.49 -41.26
CA ASP A 16 0.68 2.44 -39.91
C ASP A 16 0.79 3.85 -39.32
N THR A 17 -0.34 4.43 -38.94
CA THR A 17 -0.36 5.67 -38.16
C THR A 17 0.12 5.34 -36.74
N PRO A 18 1.12 6.05 -36.21
CA PRO A 18 1.60 5.80 -34.85
C PRO A 18 0.47 6.00 -33.83
N ASP A 19 0.52 5.25 -32.73
CA ASP A 19 -0.37 5.45 -31.59
C ASP A 19 -0.19 6.86 -31.02
N LEU A 20 -1.29 7.52 -30.63
CA LEU A 20 -1.24 8.86 -30.04
C LEU A 20 -0.49 8.83 -28.71
N THR A 21 0.67 9.48 -28.67
CA THR A 21 1.41 9.73 -27.44
C THR A 21 1.17 11.15 -26.98
N ILE A 22 0.72 11.33 -25.73
CA ILE A 22 0.52 12.66 -25.13
C ILE A 22 1.62 12.91 -24.11
N ILE A 23 2.31 14.04 -24.26
CA ILE A 23 3.33 14.49 -23.32
C ILE A 23 2.81 15.69 -22.56
N TYR A 24 2.87 15.63 -21.22
CA TYR A 24 2.48 16.74 -20.36
C TYR A 24 3.69 17.62 -20.03
N ARG A 25 3.52 18.94 -20.12
CA ARG A 25 4.51 19.93 -19.66
C ARG A 25 3.87 20.94 -18.74
N VAL A 26 4.66 21.50 -17.84
CA VAL A 26 4.23 22.54 -16.90
C VAL A 26 4.45 23.92 -17.51
N ALA A 27 3.47 24.82 -17.42
CA ALA A 27 3.60 26.18 -17.92
C ALA A 27 4.55 27.04 -17.06
N ASP A 28 5.57 27.62 -17.68
CA ASP A 28 6.64 28.41 -17.07
C ASP A 28 6.64 29.91 -17.47
N GLY A 29 5.64 30.34 -18.25
CA GLY A 29 5.61 31.65 -18.91
C GLY A 29 5.10 32.84 -18.08
N THR A 30 4.93 34.02 -18.71
CA THR A 30 4.42 35.26 -18.08
C THR A 30 2.96 35.58 -18.41
N THR A 31 2.31 34.74 -19.21
CA THR A 31 0.96 34.99 -19.75
C THR A 31 0.04 33.81 -19.48
N GLY A 32 -0.39 33.65 -18.23
CA GLY A 32 -1.27 32.54 -17.84
C GLY A 32 -1.23 32.21 -16.36
N PRO A 33 -2.03 31.22 -15.92
CA PRO A 33 -1.82 30.55 -14.65
C PRO A 33 -0.50 29.77 -14.69
N THR A 34 0.53 30.29 -14.03
CA THR A 34 1.89 29.73 -14.03
C THR A 34 2.11 28.86 -12.81
N CYS A 35 2.85 27.76 -12.95
CA CYS A 35 3.18 26.90 -11.80
C CYS A 35 4.40 27.36 -11.01
N GLY A 36 5.16 28.34 -11.50
CA GLY A 36 6.41 28.78 -10.88
C GLY A 36 7.58 27.78 -11.03
N THR A 37 7.36 26.69 -11.77
CA THR A 37 8.33 25.62 -12.07
C THR A 37 8.02 25.03 -13.46
N THR A 38 9.04 24.47 -14.09
CA THR A 38 8.94 23.67 -15.34
C THR A 38 8.83 22.17 -15.06
N SER A 39 9.09 21.73 -13.84
CA SER A 39 9.13 20.31 -13.45
C SER A 39 7.79 19.90 -12.86
N CYS A 40 7.21 18.80 -13.36
CA CYS A 40 5.98 18.25 -12.77
C CYS A 40 6.20 17.73 -11.34
N ALA A 41 7.43 17.32 -11.00
CA ALA A 41 7.77 16.80 -9.68
C ALA A 41 7.76 17.89 -8.59
N ASP A 42 7.87 19.16 -8.99
CA ASP A 42 7.85 20.30 -8.08
C ASP A 42 6.42 20.79 -7.79
N VAL A 43 5.40 20.20 -8.43
CA VAL A 43 3.99 20.56 -8.28
C VAL A 43 3.28 19.47 -7.48
N PRO A 44 3.07 19.65 -6.16
CA PRO A 44 2.46 18.62 -5.32
C PRO A 44 0.98 18.43 -5.66
N MET A 45 0.48 17.24 -5.36
CA MET A 45 -0.91 16.80 -5.50
C MET A 45 -1.29 15.96 -4.28
N ALA A 46 -1.51 16.62 -3.14
CA ALA A 46 -1.83 15.93 -1.88
C ALA A 46 -3.24 15.32 -1.84
N CYS A 47 -4.20 15.86 -2.60
CA CYS A 47 -5.55 15.31 -2.71
C CYS A 47 -5.65 14.24 -3.79
N GLN A 48 -6.56 13.28 -3.61
CA GLN A 48 -7.03 12.46 -4.73
C GLN A 48 -7.54 13.38 -5.84
N SER A 49 -7.05 13.12 -7.04
CA SER A 49 -7.30 13.97 -8.20
C SER A 49 -7.71 13.12 -9.39
N VAL A 50 -8.53 13.69 -10.27
CA VAL A 50 -9.09 13.03 -11.43
C VAL A 50 -8.59 13.72 -12.69
N LEU A 51 -8.08 12.92 -13.63
CA LEU A 51 -7.72 13.35 -14.97
C LEU A 51 -8.97 13.32 -15.86
N HIS A 52 -9.29 14.45 -16.48
CA HIS A 52 -10.25 14.53 -17.57
C HIS A 52 -9.52 14.87 -18.87
N LEU A 53 -9.49 13.90 -19.79
CA LEU A 53 -8.84 14.02 -21.09
C LEU A 53 -9.87 13.87 -22.20
N ARG A 54 -9.86 14.83 -23.14
CA ARG A 54 -10.74 14.81 -24.31
C ARG A 54 -9.92 14.99 -25.58
N VAL A 55 -10.16 14.15 -26.58
CA VAL A 55 -9.66 14.33 -27.94
C VAL A 55 -10.85 14.54 -28.86
N LEU A 56 -10.97 15.72 -29.45
CA LEU A 56 -12.17 16.14 -30.17
C LEU A 56 -11.84 16.89 -31.47
N ARG A 57 -12.85 17.00 -32.34
CA ARG A 57 -12.79 17.88 -33.51
C ARG A 57 -12.99 19.33 -33.05
N PRO A 58 -12.12 20.29 -33.42
CA PRO A 58 -12.32 21.69 -33.05
C PRO A 58 -13.68 22.27 -33.50
N SER A 59 -14.22 21.75 -34.61
CA SER A 59 -15.52 22.16 -35.15
C SER A 59 -16.73 21.51 -34.45
N ASP A 60 -16.52 20.47 -33.64
CA ASP A 60 -17.57 19.71 -32.96
C ASP A 60 -17.12 19.30 -31.54
N PRO A 61 -17.07 20.28 -30.60
CA PRO A 61 -16.57 20.05 -29.25
C PRO A 61 -17.48 19.17 -28.38
N ASN A 62 -18.67 18.81 -28.84
CA ASN A 62 -19.64 18.02 -28.07
C ASN A 62 -19.54 16.51 -28.36
N ALA A 63 -18.76 16.10 -29.37
CA ALA A 63 -18.59 14.71 -29.76
C ALA A 63 -17.11 14.29 -29.75
N PRO A 64 -16.50 14.12 -28.56
CA PRO A 64 -15.11 13.69 -28.47
C PRO A 64 -14.92 12.24 -28.96
N PHE A 65 -13.79 11.97 -29.63
CA PHE A 65 -13.37 10.63 -30.03
C PHE A 65 -12.86 9.80 -28.86
N ILE A 66 -12.17 10.49 -27.94
CA ILE A 66 -11.65 9.96 -26.68
C ILE A 66 -12.14 10.90 -25.59
N SER A 67 -12.74 10.33 -24.54
CA SER A 67 -13.13 11.04 -23.33
C SER A 67 -12.83 10.12 -22.15
N ILE A 68 -11.88 10.51 -21.31
CA ILE A 68 -11.41 9.76 -20.15
C ILE A 68 -11.68 10.60 -18.91
N CYS A 69 -12.24 10.00 -17.87
CA CYS A 69 -12.48 10.61 -16.57
C CYS A 69 -12.05 9.58 -15.50
N GLU A 70 -10.79 9.62 -15.11
CA GLU A 70 -10.17 8.57 -14.29
C GLU A 70 -9.32 9.15 -13.16
N ASP A 71 -9.24 8.41 -12.06
CA ASP A 71 -8.37 8.75 -10.93
C ASP A 71 -6.90 8.72 -11.33
N ILE A 72 -6.16 9.74 -10.91
CA ILE A 72 -4.71 9.79 -11.02
C ILE A 72 -4.13 8.94 -9.89
N ARG A 73 -3.52 7.81 -10.24
CA ARG A 73 -2.85 6.94 -9.27
C ARG A 73 -1.51 7.56 -8.86
N THR A 74 -1.45 8.10 -7.64
CA THR A 74 -0.19 8.59 -7.03
C THR A 74 0.59 7.39 -6.50
N ASN A 75 1.42 6.79 -7.35
CA ASN A 75 2.11 5.52 -7.12
C ASN A 75 3.37 5.59 -6.22
N SER A 76 3.75 6.77 -5.75
CA SER A 76 4.73 7.00 -4.67
C SER A 76 5.08 8.49 -4.56
N THR A 77 4.90 9.23 -5.66
CA THR A 77 5.09 10.68 -5.69
C THR A 77 3.71 11.33 -5.83
N ALA A 78 3.25 11.98 -4.76
CA ALA A 78 2.03 12.77 -4.77
C ALA A 78 2.29 14.11 -5.49
N ASP A 79 2.66 14.03 -6.76
CA ASP A 79 3.02 15.17 -7.61
C ASP A 79 2.35 15.06 -8.99
N MET A 80 2.49 16.13 -9.79
CA MET A 80 1.86 16.24 -11.10
C MET A 80 2.41 15.28 -12.15
N CYS A 81 3.56 14.64 -11.92
CA CYS A 81 4.09 13.65 -12.86
C CYS A 81 3.21 12.39 -12.90
N ALA A 82 2.42 12.13 -11.85
CA ALA A 82 1.51 10.99 -11.78
C ALA A 82 0.46 10.96 -12.90
N ILE A 83 0.16 12.10 -13.55
CA ILE A 83 -0.75 12.18 -14.71
C ILE A 83 -0.26 11.29 -15.87
N GLY A 84 1.07 11.14 -16.02
CA GLY A 84 1.67 10.31 -17.07
C GLY A 84 1.38 8.82 -16.94
N ASN A 85 0.86 8.37 -15.78
CA ASN A 85 0.54 6.96 -15.52
C ASN A 85 -0.89 6.56 -15.93
N VAL A 86 -1.69 7.48 -16.50
CA VAL A 86 -3.04 7.16 -16.97
C VAL A 86 -2.96 6.55 -18.37
N ASP A 87 -3.47 5.33 -18.51
CA ASP A 87 -3.48 4.60 -19.78
C ASP A 87 -4.47 5.21 -20.77
N LEU A 88 -4.00 5.55 -21.97
CA LEU A 88 -4.87 6.02 -23.05
C LEU A 88 -5.46 4.81 -23.80
N PRO A 89 -6.78 4.83 -24.11
CA PRO A 89 -7.39 3.79 -24.91
C PRO A 89 -6.83 3.85 -26.34
N ARG A 90 -6.36 2.70 -26.85
CA ARG A 90 -5.93 2.59 -28.25
C ARG A 90 -7.14 2.70 -29.17
N ARG A 91 -7.18 3.75 -29.98
CA ARG A 91 -8.23 3.99 -30.98
C ARG A 91 -7.63 4.58 -32.24
N GLU A 92 -8.14 4.16 -33.39
CA GLU A 92 -7.83 4.82 -34.67
C GLU A 92 -8.39 6.25 -34.64
N LEU A 93 -7.49 7.22 -34.79
CA LEU A 93 -7.87 8.62 -34.89
C LEU A 93 -8.11 9.02 -36.35
N PRO A 94 -9.07 9.90 -36.62
CA PRO A 94 -9.26 10.41 -37.96
C PRO A 94 -8.03 11.18 -38.46
N ARG A 95 -7.85 11.18 -39.77
CA ARG A 95 -6.77 11.90 -40.45
C ARG A 95 -7.08 13.38 -40.61
N GLU A 96 -7.40 14.04 -39.50
CA GLU A 96 -7.67 15.48 -39.41
C GLU A 96 -7.02 16.07 -38.16
N THR A 97 -6.93 17.40 -38.07
CA THR A 97 -6.43 18.06 -36.86
C THR A 97 -7.43 17.89 -35.72
N LEU A 98 -6.93 17.40 -34.57
CA LEU A 98 -7.73 17.18 -33.37
C LEU A 98 -7.25 18.10 -32.25
N GLU A 99 -8.18 18.55 -31.42
CA GLU A 99 -7.86 19.26 -30.19
C GLU A 99 -7.77 18.25 -29.04
N VAL A 100 -6.65 18.29 -28.32
CA VAL A 100 -6.42 17.52 -27.09
C VAL A 100 -6.60 18.47 -25.92
N GLN A 101 -7.61 18.23 -25.09
CA GLN A 101 -7.90 19.00 -23.89
C GLN A 101 -7.63 18.15 -22.67
N VAL A 102 -6.93 18.73 -21.69
CA VAL A 102 -6.55 18.06 -20.45
C VAL A 102 -6.90 18.97 -19.29
N THR A 103 -7.61 18.41 -18.30
CA THR A 103 -7.91 19.09 -17.04
C THR A 103 -7.74 18.11 -15.88
N VAL A 104 -7.32 18.63 -14.74
CA VAL A 104 -7.16 17.86 -13.51
C VAL A 104 -7.99 18.51 -12.41
N TRP A 105 -8.81 17.70 -11.77
CA TRP A 105 -9.74 18.15 -10.74
C TRP A 105 -9.44 17.47 -9.42
N PRO A 106 -9.71 18.12 -8.27
CA PRO A 106 -9.87 17.37 -7.05
C PRO A 106 -11.09 16.43 -7.20
N ARG A 107 -10.98 15.19 -6.70
CA ARG A 107 -11.96 14.13 -6.96
C ARG A 107 -13.38 14.55 -6.59
N GLU A 108 -13.55 15.22 -5.46
CA GLU A 108 -14.84 15.67 -4.95
C GLU A 108 -15.55 16.67 -5.88
N ALA A 109 -14.83 17.39 -6.74
CA ALA A 109 -15.45 18.33 -7.68
C ALA A 109 -16.16 17.63 -8.85
N VAL A 110 -15.77 16.39 -9.15
CA VAL A 110 -16.30 15.60 -10.28
C VAL A 110 -16.99 14.31 -9.84
N LEU A 111 -17.13 14.08 -8.53
CA LEU A 111 -17.84 12.92 -8.00
C LEU A 111 -19.35 13.17 -8.03
N ASP A 112 -20.09 12.28 -8.68
CA ASP A 112 -21.54 12.21 -8.54
C ASP A 112 -21.89 11.66 -7.15
N LEU A 113 -22.46 12.49 -6.29
CA LEU A 113 -22.83 12.10 -4.92
C LEU A 113 -23.99 11.09 -4.87
N GLU A 114 -24.79 10.96 -5.93
CA GLU A 114 -25.91 10.01 -5.98
C GLU A 114 -25.43 8.61 -6.37
N THR A 115 -24.51 8.51 -7.34
CA THR A 115 -24.04 7.23 -7.87
C THR A 115 -22.69 6.79 -7.29
N GLY A 116 -21.90 7.74 -6.77
CA GLY A 116 -20.50 7.52 -6.38
C GLY A 116 -19.54 7.40 -7.58
N GLU A 117 -19.99 7.66 -8.80
CA GLU A 117 -19.17 7.58 -10.02
C GLU A 117 -18.54 8.92 -10.38
N LEU A 118 -17.43 8.90 -11.11
CA LEU A 118 -16.78 10.10 -11.62
C LEU A 118 -17.53 10.62 -12.86
N ASP A 119 -17.93 11.90 -12.84
CA ASP A 119 -18.59 12.59 -13.94
C ASP A 119 -17.91 13.93 -14.23
N CYS A 120 -16.85 13.88 -15.03
CA CYS A 120 -16.12 15.06 -15.48
C CYS A 120 -16.92 15.91 -16.50
N ALA A 121 -18.05 15.45 -17.02
CA ALA A 121 -18.87 16.20 -17.97
C ALA A 121 -19.77 17.24 -17.27
N LYS A 122 -20.05 17.05 -15.97
CA LYS A 122 -20.77 18.03 -15.13
C LYS A 122 -20.04 19.36 -14.97
N VAL A 123 -18.73 19.36 -15.17
CA VAL A 123 -17.87 20.53 -14.94
C VAL A 123 -17.23 20.97 -16.26
N PRO A 124 -18.00 21.63 -17.16
CA PRO A 124 -17.49 22.03 -18.46
C PRO A 124 -16.36 23.05 -18.29
N VAL A 125 -15.29 22.87 -19.06
CA VAL A 125 -14.14 23.79 -19.08
C VAL A 125 -14.05 24.46 -20.44
N GLU A 126 -14.07 25.79 -20.41
CA GLU A 126 -13.72 26.60 -21.56
C GLU A 126 -12.22 26.89 -21.55
N PHE A 127 -11.60 26.88 -22.73
CA PHE A 127 -10.17 27.19 -22.88
C PHE A 127 -9.97 28.50 -23.62
N ASP A 128 -9.02 29.30 -23.14
CA ASP A 128 -8.57 30.53 -23.79
C ASP A 128 -8.11 30.23 -25.21
N SER A 129 -8.70 30.94 -26.18
CA SER A 129 -8.42 30.73 -27.59
C SER A 129 -6.96 30.97 -27.97
N THR A 130 -6.29 31.87 -27.24
CA THR A 130 -4.94 32.37 -27.53
C THR A 130 -3.88 31.64 -26.70
N ARG A 131 -4.16 31.38 -25.42
CA ARG A 131 -3.20 30.82 -24.46
C ARG A 131 -3.35 29.32 -24.25
N GLY A 132 -4.52 28.75 -24.56
CA GLY A 132 -4.79 27.33 -24.36
C GLY A 132 -4.95 26.90 -22.90
N PHE A 133 -5.22 27.84 -21.98
CA PHE A 133 -5.48 27.55 -20.56
C PHE A 133 -6.96 27.73 -20.23
N PRO A 134 -7.48 27.04 -19.19
CA PRO A 134 -8.87 27.21 -18.73
C PRO A 134 -9.26 28.68 -18.45
N ILE A 135 -10.50 29.06 -18.81
CA ILE A 135 -11.11 30.37 -18.54
C ILE A 135 -12.43 30.22 -17.72
N ALA A 136 -12.36 30.52 -16.41
CA ALA A 136 -13.45 30.83 -15.47
C ALA A 136 -14.40 29.72 -14.90
N ALA A 137 -15.13 30.16 -13.84
CA ALA A 137 -16.21 29.60 -13.00
C ALA A 137 -15.90 28.43 -12.05
N MET A 138 -15.48 27.28 -12.56
CA MET A 138 -14.98 26.16 -11.76
C MET A 138 -13.60 25.87 -12.32
N ASN A 139 -12.57 26.26 -11.58
CA ASN A 139 -11.20 26.15 -12.07
C ASN A 139 -10.71 24.74 -11.77
N PRO A 140 -10.35 23.93 -12.78
CA PRO A 140 -9.57 22.73 -12.50
C PRO A 140 -8.27 23.14 -11.81
N ALA A 141 -7.64 22.25 -11.04
CA ALA A 141 -6.33 22.54 -10.47
C ALA A 141 -5.29 22.82 -11.57
N PHE A 142 -5.32 21.98 -12.61
CA PHE A 142 -4.46 22.10 -13.77
C PHE A 142 -5.28 22.01 -15.05
N GLY A 143 -4.85 22.69 -16.10
CA GLY A 143 -5.44 22.47 -17.41
C GLY A 143 -4.67 23.07 -18.56
N GLY A 144 -4.83 22.45 -19.73
CA GLY A 144 -4.18 22.88 -20.96
C GLY A 144 -4.82 22.25 -22.18
N ARG A 145 -4.52 22.80 -23.35
CA ARG A 145 -4.88 22.19 -24.63
C ARG A 145 -3.75 22.27 -25.65
N ALA A 146 -3.76 21.32 -26.57
CA ALA A 146 -2.87 21.27 -27.72
C ALA A 146 -3.62 20.77 -28.96
N PHE A 147 -2.96 20.80 -30.11
CA PHE A 147 -3.51 20.28 -31.37
C PHE A 147 -2.64 19.15 -31.88
N TYR A 148 -3.24 17.98 -32.05
CA TYR A 148 -2.66 16.84 -32.74
C TYR A 148 -2.85 17.02 -34.25
N HIS A 149 -1.80 16.82 -35.02
CA HIS A 149 -1.86 16.75 -36.48
C HIS A 149 -1.62 15.32 -36.94
N PRO A 150 -2.29 14.87 -38.02
CA PRO A 150 -2.07 13.52 -38.55
C PRO A 150 -0.60 13.27 -38.89
N GLY A 151 -0.02 12.26 -38.24
CA GLY A 151 1.38 11.88 -38.42
C GLY A 151 2.32 12.38 -37.32
N ASP A 152 1.83 13.16 -36.35
CA ASP A 152 2.59 13.52 -35.16
C ASP A 152 2.83 12.25 -34.31
N GLU A 153 4.09 11.99 -33.96
CA GLU A 153 4.44 10.90 -33.03
C GLU A 153 4.03 11.24 -31.59
N GLU A 154 4.06 12.54 -31.25
CA GLU A 154 3.81 13.05 -29.91
C GLU A 154 2.99 14.35 -29.97
N THR A 155 2.04 14.52 -29.06
CA THR A 155 1.31 15.77 -28.82
C THR A 155 1.66 16.31 -27.45
N VAL A 156 2.31 17.47 -27.39
CA VAL A 156 2.73 18.10 -26.13
C VAL A 156 1.63 19.03 -25.62
N VAL A 157 1.03 18.71 -24.48
CA VAL A 157 0.03 19.54 -23.80
C VAL A 157 0.70 20.29 -22.65
N THR A 158 0.73 21.62 -22.75
CA THR A 158 1.22 22.48 -21.66
C THR A 158 0.09 22.78 -20.68
N LEU A 159 0.24 22.35 -19.43
CA LEU A 159 -0.70 22.51 -18.33
C LEU A 159 -0.38 23.79 -17.54
N GLY A 160 -1.36 24.68 -17.43
CA GLY A 160 -1.32 25.83 -16.53
C GLY A 160 -1.82 25.47 -15.13
N CYS A 161 -1.27 26.12 -14.11
CA CYS A 161 -1.67 25.96 -12.70
C CYS A 161 -2.77 26.96 -12.34
N VAL A 162 -4.03 26.54 -12.41
CA VAL A 162 -5.18 27.44 -12.23
C VAL A 162 -5.59 27.53 -10.77
N ASP A 163 -5.72 26.39 -10.09
CA ASP A 163 -6.10 26.30 -8.66
C ASP A 163 -5.37 25.15 -7.94
N VAL A 164 -4.04 25.24 -7.89
CA VAL A 164 -3.18 24.27 -7.18
C VAL A 164 -3.61 24.03 -5.72
N PRO A 165 -4.07 25.05 -4.95
CA PRO A 165 -4.59 24.82 -3.61
C PRO A 165 -5.75 23.82 -3.53
N SER A 166 -6.59 23.69 -4.57
CA SER A 166 -7.71 22.73 -4.55
C SER A 166 -7.27 21.27 -4.48
N VAL A 167 -6.13 20.92 -5.09
CA VAL A 167 -5.53 19.56 -5.03
C VAL A 167 -4.44 19.45 -3.96
N ASN A 168 -4.25 20.50 -3.16
CA ASN A 168 -3.34 20.53 -2.01
C ASN A 168 -4.03 21.12 -0.78
N ALA A 169 -5.35 20.96 -0.68
CA ALA A 169 -6.11 21.51 0.42
C ALA A 169 -5.58 20.92 1.73
N PRO A 170 -5.50 21.69 2.83
CA PRO A 170 -5.06 21.16 4.13
C PRO A 170 -5.89 19.98 4.61
N SER A 171 -7.16 19.91 4.18
CA SER A 171 -8.03 18.76 4.43
C SER A 171 -7.56 17.48 3.77
N CYS A 172 -6.73 17.54 2.72
CA CYS A 172 -6.16 16.41 2.02
C CYS A 172 -4.78 15.99 2.53
N VAL A 173 -4.06 16.92 3.15
CA VAL A 173 -2.76 16.64 3.76
C VAL A 173 -2.99 15.71 4.94
N GLY A 174 -2.68 14.42 4.75
CA GLY A 174 -2.89 13.37 5.74
C GLY A 174 -4.13 12.49 5.53
N LEU A 175 -4.93 12.68 4.47
CA LEU A 175 -6.06 11.74 4.20
C LEU A 175 -5.59 10.35 3.80
N ASN A 176 -4.40 10.24 3.21
CA ASN A 176 -3.75 8.96 2.94
C ASN A 176 -2.87 8.50 4.11
N THR A 177 -2.80 9.29 5.19
CA THR A 177 -2.07 8.86 6.38
C THR A 177 -3.00 8.13 7.33
N ILE A 178 -2.56 6.97 7.78
CA ILE A 178 -3.22 6.18 8.79
C ILE A 178 -2.66 6.61 10.15
N ASP A 179 -3.51 7.06 11.08
CA ASP A 179 -3.07 7.34 12.46
C ASP A 179 -2.84 6.02 13.19
N VAL A 180 -1.58 5.71 13.47
CA VAL A 180 -1.20 4.45 14.12
C VAL A 180 -0.87 4.72 15.57
N LYS A 181 -1.45 3.90 16.45
CA LYS A 181 -1.06 3.73 17.84
C LYS A 181 -0.65 2.30 18.06
N ALA A 182 0.45 2.12 18.76
CA ALA A 182 0.99 0.81 19.07
C ALA A 182 1.39 0.70 20.54
N THR A 183 1.13 -0.46 21.12
CA THR A 183 1.65 -0.88 22.42
C THR A 183 2.43 -2.18 22.21
N VAL A 184 3.44 -2.45 23.05
CA VAL A 184 4.26 -3.66 22.92
C VAL A 184 4.21 -4.46 24.21
N GLY A 185 3.72 -5.69 24.12
CA GLY A 185 3.75 -6.69 25.20
C GLY A 185 5.13 -7.33 25.35
N ASP A 186 5.48 -7.79 26.54
CA ASP A 186 6.62 -8.69 26.73
C ASP A 186 6.12 -10.14 26.66
N PHE A 187 6.63 -10.95 25.72
CA PHE A 187 6.16 -12.33 25.51
C PHE A 187 6.20 -13.19 26.78
N GLU A 188 7.19 -12.98 27.67
CA GLU A 188 7.32 -13.74 28.92
C GLU A 188 6.33 -13.30 30.00
N ASN A 189 5.80 -12.09 29.90
CA ASN A 189 4.97 -11.47 30.93
C ASN A 189 3.64 -10.98 30.35
N LEU A 190 3.09 -11.66 29.34
CA LEU A 190 1.76 -11.31 28.85
C LEU A 190 0.72 -11.45 29.98
N PRO A 191 -0.30 -10.56 30.05
CA PRO A 191 -0.65 -9.51 29.09
C PRO A 191 0.05 -8.15 29.35
N PHE A 192 1.08 -8.11 30.20
CA PHE A 192 1.73 -6.85 30.56
C PHE A 192 2.58 -6.27 29.42
N SER A 193 2.56 -4.95 29.31
CA SER A 193 3.43 -4.21 28.39
C SER A 193 4.88 -4.22 28.86
N VAL A 194 5.81 -4.01 27.93
CA VAL A 194 7.22 -3.84 28.27
C VAL A 194 7.42 -2.66 29.24
N SER A 195 8.41 -2.78 30.12
CA SER A 195 8.79 -1.67 31.02
C SER A 195 9.36 -0.49 30.24
N SER A 196 9.36 0.71 30.84
CA SER A 196 9.93 1.90 30.21
C SER A 196 11.41 1.72 29.81
N THR A 197 12.20 1.00 30.62
CA THR A 197 13.62 0.70 30.32
C THR A 197 13.79 -0.21 29.12
N ILE A 198 12.90 -1.20 28.94
CA ILE A 198 12.91 -2.06 27.76
C ILE A 198 12.46 -1.25 26.55
N ALA A 199 11.41 -0.43 26.69
CA ALA A 199 10.90 0.41 25.61
C ALA A 199 11.94 1.39 25.05
N ASP A 200 12.87 1.89 25.87
CA ASP A 200 14.00 2.73 25.42
C ASP A 200 14.94 2.01 24.45
N ARG A 201 14.92 0.67 24.44
CA ARG A 201 15.76 -0.18 23.59
C ARG A 201 15.00 -0.79 22.42
N LEU A 202 13.74 -0.39 22.20
CA LEU A 202 12.93 -0.92 21.10
C LEU A 202 12.87 0.06 19.94
N ALA A 203 13.22 -0.42 18.75
CA ALA A 203 12.85 0.18 17.48
C ALA A 203 11.52 -0.44 17.02
N ILE A 204 10.49 0.40 16.89
CA ILE A 204 9.15 -0.01 16.47
C ILE A 204 8.85 0.53 15.08
N SER A 205 8.36 -0.33 14.20
CA SER A 205 7.80 0.07 12.90
C SER A 205 6.50 -0.66 12.61
N ILE A 206 5.72 -0.11 11.68
CA ILE A 206 4.53 -0.73 11.10
C ILE A 206 4.77 -1.02 9.62
N GLY A 207 4.22 -2.12 9.12
CA GLY A 207 4.05 -2.34 7.69
C GLY A 207 3.25 -3.60 7.39
N GLU A 208 3.09 -3.91 6.11
CA GLU A 208 2.45 -5.13 5.63
C GLU A 208 3.49 -5.98 4.87
N PRO A 209 3.76 -7.23 5.29
CA PRO A 209 4.60 -8.14 4.53
C PRO A 209 4.10 -8.28 3.10
N LYS A 210 4.98 -8.01 2.13
CA LYS A 210 4.65 -8.10 0.70
C LYS A 210 5.17 -9.42 0.13
N PRO A 211 4.44 -10.02 -0.84
CA PRO A 211 4.93 -11.21 -1.51
C PRO A 211 6.21 -10.88 -2.28
N PHE A 212 7.12 -11.85 -2.35
CA PHE A 212 8.31 -11.78 -3.19
C PHE A 212 8.53 -13.12 -3.91
N ASP A 213 9.24 -13.02 -5.03
CA ASP A 213 9.73 -14.15 -5.81
C ASP A 213 11.11 -13.75 -6.35
N ASP A 214 12.17 -14.41 -5.88
CA ASP A 214 13.54 -14.19 -6.34
C ASP A 214 14.01 -15.23 -7.38
N GLY A 215 13.09 -16.07 -7.87
CA GLY A 215 13.34 -17.19 -8.77
C GLY A 215 13.87 -18.46 -8.09
N VAL A 216 14.22 -18.39 -6.81
CA VAL A 216 14.67 -19.52 -5.99
C VAL A 216 13.66 -19.82 -4.87
N ARG A 217 13.12 -18.76 -4.25
CA ARG A 217 12.19 -18.79 -3.14
C ARG A 217 11.02 -17.87 -3.45
N THR A 218 9.83 -18.33 -3.06
CA THR A 218 8.62 -17.51 -3.00
C THR A 218 8.22 -17.37 -1.54
N GLY A 219 7.89 -16.17 -1.10
CA GLY A 219 7.54 -15.94 0.30
C GLY A 219 6.96 -14.56 0.54
N HIS A 220 6.98 -14.14 1.80
CA HIS A 220 6.63 -12.78 2.20
C HIS A 220 7.81 -12.14 2.92
N SER A 221 8.06 -10.87 2.63
CA SER A 221 9.11 -10.10 3.30
C SER A 221 8.57 -8.75 3.76
N LEU A 222 9.08 -8.29 4.91
CA LEU A 222 8.82 -6.94 5.40
C LEU A 222 10.13 -6.15 5.36
N ASN A 223 10.39 -5.54 4.20
CA ASN A 223 11.56 -4.70 3.97
C ASN A 223 11.34 -3.30 4.55
N SER A 224 12.41 -2.59 4.91
CA SER A 224 12.38 -1.22 5.41
C SER A 224 11.65 -0.25 4.47
N ALA A 225 11.72 -0.47 3.15
CA ALA A 225 10.98 0.31 2.15
C ALA A 225 9.46 0.20 2.29
N ASN A 226 8.95 -0.88 2.88
CA ASN A 226 7.53 -1.14 3.10
C ASN A 226 7.13 -0.95 4.57
N THR A 227 7.92 -0.18 5.33
CA THR A 227 7.65 0.08 6.74
C THR A 227 7.75 1.57 7.07
N ALA A 228 6.99 1.99 8.06
CA ALA A 228 7.12 3.30 8.68
C ALA A 228 7.54 3.15 10.14
N ALA A 229 8.56 3.89 10.56
CA ALA A 229 8.99 3.91 11.96
C ALA A 229 7.97 4.65 12.83
N LEU A 230 7.68 4.12 14.01
CA LEU A 230 6.79 4.74 14.98
C LEU A 230 7.60 5.38 16.10
N ALA A 231 7.41 6.68 16.32
CA ALA A 231 8.04 7.38 17.42
C ALA A 231 7.34 7.04 18.73
N ARG A 232 8.10 6.99 19.83
CA ARG A 232 7.51 6.78 21.16
C ARG A 232 6.72 8.03 21.57
N THR A 233 5.42 7.85 21.80
CA THR A 233 4.48 8.93 22.17
C THR A 233 4.19 8.95 23.66
N VAL A 234 4.30 7.79 24.34
CA VAL A 234 4.12 7.66 25.79
C VAL A 234 5.33 6.98 26.41
N VAL A 235 5.94 7.61 27.42
CA VAL A 235 7.12 7.08 28.12
C VAL A 235 6.73 6.05 29.19
N GLY A 236 5.64 6.26 29.93
CA GLY A 236 5.16 5.34 30.96
C GLY A 236 3.87 5.83 31.62
N PRO A 237 3.22 5.01 32.48
CA PRO A 237 3.65 3.68 32.93
C PRO A 237 3.53 2.58 31.87
N THR A 238 2.68 2.78 30.87
CA THR A 238 2.53 1.88 29.71
C THR A 238 3.10 2.57 28.47
N PRO A 239 4.31 2.20 28.02
CA PRO A 239 4.90 2.81 26.84
C PRO A 239 4.03 2.59 25.59
N ALA A 240 3.96 3.61 24.74
CA ALA A 240 3.24 3.56 23.47
C ALA A 240 3.99 4.31 22.38
N TRP A 241 3.73 3.92 21.13
CA TRP A 241 4.31 4.49 19.93
C TRP A 241 3.20 4.93 18.99
N GLY A 242 3.47 5.91 18.14
CA GLY A 242 2.53 6.32 17.12
C GLY A 242 3.07 7.33 16.13
N ALA A 243 2.39 7.42 14.99
CA ALA A 243 2.64 8.36 13.91
C ALA A 243 1.46 8.31 12.92
N GLY A 244 1.26 9.39 12.15
CA GLY A 244 0.53 9.31 10.89
C GLY A 244 1.46 8.70 9.84
N VAL A 245 1.07 7.58 9.24
CA VAL A 245 1.91 6.84 8.27
C VAL A 245 1.26 6.81 6.91
N ASP A 246 2.02 7.12 5.86
CA ASP A 246 1.60 6.98 4.46
C ASP A 246 2.03 5.59 3.96
N LEU A 247 1.20 4.58 4.25
CA LEU A 247 1.44 3.19 3.88
C LEU A 247 0.18 2.60 3.23
N GLU A 248 0.36 1.86 2.14
CA GLU A 248 -0.71 1.07 1.53
C GLU A 248 -0.80 -0.30 2.23
N LEU A 249 -1.73 -0.39 3.18
CA LEU A 249 -2.09 -1.61 3.90
C LEU A 249 -3.34 -2.22 3.24
N GLN A 250 -3.20 -3.40 2.64
CA GLN A 250 -4.26 -4.01 1.83
C GLN A 250 -5.15 -4.94 2.65
N SER A 251 -4.54 -5.77 3.48
CA SER A 251 -5.22 -6.88 4.17
C SER A 251 -4.86 -6.97 5.65
N SER A 252 -3.67 -6.49 6.01
CA SER A 252 -3.12 -6.64 7.33
C SER A 252 -2.10 -5.56 7.67
N ALA A 253 -1.92 -5.33 8.97
CA ALA A 253 -0.93 -4.43 9.52
C ALA A 253 -0.12 -5.17 10.60
N CYS A 254 1.20 -5.15 10.47
CA CYS A 254 2.11 -5.79 11.41
C CYS A 254 2.96 -4.76 12.14
N ILE A 255 2.97 -4.85 13.48
CA ILE A 255 3.95 -4.15 14.30
C ILE A 255 5.22 -4.99 14.36
N GLN A 256 6.31 -4.41 13.89
CA GLN A 256 7.65 -4.94 14.05
C GLN A 256 8.30 -4.32 15.28
N ALA A 257 8.68 -5.16 16.23
CA ALA A 257 9.49 -4.77 17.38
C ALA A 257 10.89 -5.37 17.24
N LEU A 258 11.91 -4.51 17.26
CA LEU A 258 13.31 -4.92 17.28
C LEU A 258 13.97 -4.36 18.54
N GLU A 259 14.46 -5.25 19.41
CA GLU A 259 15.29 -4.85 20.54
C GLU A 259 16.73 -4.58 20.07
N ASP A 260 17.29 -3.45 20.49
CA ASP A 260 18.70 -3.12 20.29
C ASP A 260 19.59 -4.08 21.10
N GLY A 261 20.21 -5.02 20.39
CA GLY A 261 21.07 -6.04 20.97
C GLY A 261 21.73 -6.90 19.89
N ALA A 262 22.84 -7.55 20.24
CA ALA A 262 23.50 -8.45 19.32
C ALA A 262 22.61 -9.67 19.02
N GLN A 263 22.49 -10.01 17.74
CA GLN A 263 21.75 -11.18 17.26
C GLN A 263 20.27 -11.21 17.69
N THR A 264 19.66 -10.05 17.92
CA THR A 264 18.21 -9.97 18.15
C THR A 264 17.48 -10.17 16.82
N THR A 265 16.36 -10.88 16.87
CA THR A 265 15.48 -11.08 15.71
C THR A 265 14.26 -10.20 15.90
N SER A 266 13.82 -9.50 14.85
CA SER A 266 12.61 -8.69 14.94
C SER A 266 11.39 -9.59 15.10
N SER A 267 10.52 -9.27 16.05
CA SER A 267 9.23 -9.90 16.22
C SER A 267 8.13 -9.12 15.50
N LEU A 268 7.25 -9.82 14.81
CA LEU A 268 6.07 -9.26 14.14
C LEU A 268 4.81 -9.69 14.87
N ARG A 269 3.87 -8.77 15.09
CA ARG A 269 2.48 -9.15 15.43
C ARG A 269 1.53 -8.45 14.48
N CYS A 270 0.70 -9.24 13.83
CA CYS A 270 -0.16 -8.79 12.74
C CYS A 270 -1.63 -8.81 13.14
N LYS A 271 -2.39 -7.87 12.57
CA LYS A 271 -3.85 -7.78 12.69
C LYS A 271 -4.43 -7.58 11.30
N ALA A 272 -5.60 -8.16 11.02
CA ALA A 272 -6.36 -7.83 9.82
C ALA A 272 -6.78 -6.35 9.87
N VAL A 273 -6.70 -5.66 8.75
CA VAL A 273 -7.15 -4.28 8.58
C VAL A 273 -7.93 -4.14 7.28
N SER A 274 -8.75 -3.10 7.19
CA SER A 274 -9.42 -2.69 5.95
C SER A 274 -8.70 -1.50 5.33
N ALA A 275 -8.71 -1.39 4.00
CA ALA A 275 -8.22 -0.21 3.28
C ALA A 275 -8.96 1.09 3.66
N SER A 276 -10.13 0.98 4.31
CA SER A 276 -10.88 2.12 4.85
C SER A 276 -10.44 2.57 6.24
N ASP A 277 -9.55 1.83 6.91
CA ASP A 277 -9.14 2.14 8.28
C ASP A 277 -8.16 3.32 8.29
N ASN A 278 -8.62 4.45 8.84
CA ASN A 278 -7.80 5.66 8.99
C ASN A 278 -7.15 5.79 10.37
N MET A 279 -7.51 4.92 11.32
CA MET A 279 -6.91 4.85 12.65
C MET A 279 -6.71 3.40 13.05
N LEU A 280 -5.49 3.03 13.42
CA LEU A 280 -5.11 1.68 13.81
C LEU A 280 -4.55 1.66 15.23
N ASP A 281 -5.19 0.88 16.10
CA ASP A 281 -4.62 0.48 17.40
C ASP A 281 -4.11 -0.96 17.28
N LEU A 282 -2.78 -1.10 17.26
CA LEU A 282 -2.10 -2.34 16.94
C LEU A 282 -1.21 -2.79 18.09
N PRO A 283 -1.43 -4.00 18.62
CA PRO A 283 -0.55 -4.53 19.64
C PRO A 283 0.64 -5.24 19.00
N GLY A 284 1.85 -4.83 19.38
CA GLY A 284 3.11 -5.53 19.13
C GLY A 284 3.49 -6.47 20.27
N VAL A 285 4.52 -7.28 20.05
CA VAL A 285 5.11 -8.14 21.09
C VAL A 285 6.61 -8.13 20.92
N ARG A 286 7.35 -7.97 22.01
CA ARG A 286 8.78 -8.25 22.09
C ARG A 286 8.96 -9.73 22.42
N LEU A 287 9.70 -10.46 21.59
CA LEU A 287 10.20 -11.79 21.93
C LEU A 287 11.66 -11.68 22.38
N PRO A 288 11.98 -11.89 23.67
CA PRO A 288 13.37 -11.82 24.13
C PRO A 288 14.25 -12.85 23.41
N LYS A 289 15.51 -12.49 23.13
CA LYS A 289 16.47 -13.40 22.48
C LYS A 289 16.60 -14.73 23.22
N THR A 290 16.68 -14.71 24.55
CA THR A 290 16.80 -15.92 25.36
C THR A 290 15.62 -16.88 25.14
N THR A 291 14.41 -16.34 25.05
CA THR A 291 13.20 -17.11 24.77
C THR A 291 13.24 -17.71 23.38
N LEU A 292 13.65 -16.92 22.38
CA LEU A 292 13.79 -17.41 21.02
C LEU A 292 14.86 -18.51 20.93
N ASP A 293 16.00 -18.35 21.60
CA ASP A 293 17.07 -19.35 21.65
C ASP A 293 16.60 -20.66 22.29
N ASP A 294 15.80 -20.61 23.37
CA ASP A 294 15.17 -21.79 23.97
C ASP A 294 14.23 -22.50 22.98
N ILE A 295 13.41 -21.73 22.24
CA ILE A 295 12.49 -22.28 21.24
C ILE A 295 13.27 -22.91 20.07
N LEU A 296 14.30 -22.26 19.56
CA LEU A 296 15.15 -22.80 18.49
C LEU A 296 15.84 -24.08 18.97
N GLY A 297 16.36 -24.10 20.20
CA GLY A 297 16.94 -25.29 20.82
C GLY A 297 15.94 -26.45 20.96
N ALA A 298 14.70 -26.16 21.38
CA ALA A 298 13.62 -27.15 21.45
C ALA A 298 13.26 -27.74 20.07
N LEU A 299 13.42 -26.95 19.00
CA LEU A 299 13.23 -27.37 17.61
C LEU A 299 14.47 -28.00 16.97
N ALA A 300 15.57 -28.14 17.71
CA ALA A 300 16.87 -28.56 17.22
C ALA A 300 17.40 -27.71 16.04
N LEU A 301 17.07 -26.41 16.03
CA LEU A 301 17.59 -25.42 15.10
C LEU A 301 18.80 -24.70 15.72
N VAL A 302 19.90 -24.65 14.97
CA VAL A 302 21.14 -23.99 15.41
C VAL A 302 21.12 -22.49 15.09
N GLU A 303 20.42 -22.13 14.02
CA GLU A 303 20.29 -20.76 13.51
C GLU A 303 18.82 -20.44 13.28
N PHE A 304 18.51 -19.15 13.23
CA PHE A 304 17.16 -18.70 12.90
C PHE A 304 16.89 -18.99 11.42
N PRO A 305 15.75 -19.64 11.06
CA PRO A 305 15.44 -19.99 9.68
C PRO A 305 15.27 -18.72 8.82
N GLU A 306 15.84 -18.74 7.61
CA GLU A 306 15.76 -17.59 6.69
C GLU A 306 14.31 -17.27 6.33
N GLU A 307 13.47 -18.29 6.10
CA GLU A 307 12.05 -18.12 5.75
C GLU A 307 11.21 -17.52 6.89
N GLY A 308 11.77 -17.42 8.10
CA GLY A 308 11.08 -16.98 9.31
C GLY A 308 10.55 -18.12 10.17
N LEU A 309 9.90 -17.77 11.27
CA LEU A 309 9.30 -18.73 12.19
C LEU A 309 8.01 -18.14 12.77
N THR A 310 6.94 -18.95 12.82
CA THR A 310 5.76 -18.56 13.60
C THR A 310 5.87 -19.12 15.02
N VAL A 311 5.80 -18.25 16.01
CA VAL A 311 5.76 -18.61 17.44
C VAL A 311 4.45 -18.11 18.01
N GLY A 312 3.66 -19.01 18.57
CA GLY A 312 2.40 -18.65 19.20
C GLY A 312 2.33 -19.04 20.66
N ILE A 313 1.41 -18.40 21.37
CA ILE A 313 1.09 -18.71 22.76
C ILE A 313 -0.42 -18.70 22.95
N VAL A 314 -0.93 -19.71 23.66
CA VAL A 314 -2.33 -19.77 24.09
C VAL A 314 -2.40 -19.31 25.54
N LEU A 315 -3.23 -18.31 25.79
CA LEU A 315 -3.43 -17.72 27.10
C LEU A 315 -4.87 -17.95 27.55
N ASP A 316 -5.06 -18.22 28.84
CA ASP A 316 -6.37 -18.26 29.47
C ASP A 316 -6.96 -16.84 29.63
N ASN A 317 -8.12 -16.76 30.29
CA ASN A 317 -8.84 -15.50 30.47
C ASN A 317 -8.18 -14.53 31.45
N VAL A 318 -7.18 -14.96 32.22
CA VAL A 318 -6.36 -14.10 33.09
C VAL A 318 -4.98 -13.79 32.48
N GLY A 319 -4.71 -14.29 31.28
CA GLY A 319 -3.47 -14.08 30.55
C GLY A 319 -2.34 -15.04 30.94
N ALA A 320 -2.63 -16.13 31.65
CA ALA A 320 -1.64 -17.17 31.96
C ALA A 320 -1.58 -18.22 30.83
N PRO A 321 -0.42 -18.86 30.58
CA PRO A 321 -0.33 -19.90 29.55
C PRO A 321 -1.28 -21.07 29.79
N ALA A 322 -2.09 -21.39 28.79
CA ALA A 322 -3.09 -22.45 28.87
C ALA A 322 -2.54 -23.79 28.35
N SER A 323 -2.71 -24.84 29.15
CA SER A 323 -2.29 -26.21 28.81
C SER A 323 -3.46 -27.07 28.34
N GLY A 324 -3.18 -28.09 27.54
CA GLY A 324 -4.16 -29.07 27.07
C GLY A 324 -5.06 -28.59 25.92
N LEU A 325 -4.70 -27.48 25.26
CA LEU A 325 -5.48 -26.94 24.15
C LEU A 325 -4.82 -27.25 22.81
N THR A 326 -5.64 -27.55 21.80
CA THR A 326 -5.18 -27.84 20.45
C THR A 326 -5.39 -26.60 19.58
N VAL A 327 -4.32 -26.13 18.96
CA VAL A 327 -4.33 -25.05 17.98
C VAL A 327 -4.52 -25.65 16.59
N SER A 328 -5.48 -25.11 15.85
CA SER A 328 -5.73 -25.40 14.45
C SER A 328 -5.16 -24.29 13.58
N SER A 329 -4.61 -24.64 12.44
CA SER A 329 -4.14 -23.69 11.42
C SER A 329 -4.90 -23.92 10.12
N THR A 330 -5.18 -22.84 9.40
CA THR A 330 -5.78 -22.93 8.05
C THR A 330 -4.81 -23.49 7.02
N MET A 331 -3.51 -23.29 7.22
CA MET A 331 -2.40 -23.81 6.42
C MET A 331 -1.20 -24.11 7.32
N GLY A 332 -0.27 -24.94 6.85
CA GLY A 332 0.89 -25.38 7.63
C GLY A 332 0.54 -26.31 8.79
N SER A 333 1.56 -26.74 9.51
CA SER A 333 1.52 -27.63 10.66
C SER A 333 1.78 -26.89 11.97
N VAL A 334 1.29 -27.46 13.08
CA VAL A 334 1.48 -26.92 14.42
C VAL A 334 2.22 -27.94 15.28
N GLU A 335 3.28 -27.47 15.93
CA GLU A 335 4.08 -28.21 16.91
C GLU A 335 4.00 -27.50 18.26
N TYR A 336 4.07 -28.22 19.38
CA TYR A 336 3.95 -27.63 20.71
C TYR A 336 5.26 -27.71 21.48
N ILE A 337 5.63 -26.64 22.18
CA ILE A 337 6.83 -26.64 23.01
C ILE A 337 6.50 -27.21 24.38
N ASN A 338 7.33 -28.11 24.90
CA ASN A 338 7.15 -28.69 26.24
C ASN A 338 7.29 -27.62 27.35
N ALA A 339 6.92 -27.99 28.58
CA ALA A 339 6.87 -27.02 29.69
C ALA A 339 8.26 -26.45 30.04
N SER A 340 9.32 -27.22 29.82
CA SER A 340 10.71 -26.80 30.07
C SER A 340 11.38 -26.10 28.89
N ARG A 341 10.68 -25.93 27.76
CA ARG A 341 11.23 -25.38 26.50
C ARG A 341 12.50 -26.07 26.01
N THR A 342 12.58 -27.38 26.18
CA THR A 342 13.73 -28.20 25.76
C THR A 342 13.41 -29.18 24.64
N GLY A 343 12.15 -29.24 24.21
CA GLY A 343 11.73 -30.14 23.13
C GLY A 343 10.28 -29.91 22.71
N VAL A 344 9.89 -30.60 21.65
CA VAL A 344 8.54 -30.59 21.09
C VAL A 344 7.70 -31.71 21.68
N VAL A 345 6.41 -31.44 21.91
CA VAL A 345 5.37 -32.41 22.25
C VAL A 345 4.25 -32.35 21.21
N THR A 346 3.48 -33.44 21.12
CA THR A 346 2.40 -33.59 20.14
C THR A 346 1.03 -33.49 20.80
N GLY A 347 0.03 -33.02 20.06
CA GLY A 347 -1.39 -33.11 20.40
C GLY A 347 -1.99 -31.84 20.99
N ALA A 348 -1.33 -31.23 21.97
CA ALA A 348 -1.85 -30.03 22.64
C ALA A 348 -0.74 -29.21 23.31
N THR A 349 -1.07 -27.98 23.70
CA THR A 349 -0.19 -27.09 24.48
C THR A 349 0.23 -27.73 25.81
N SER A 350 1.48 -27.52 26.19
CA SER A 350 1.97 -27.85 27.54
C SER A 350 1.71 -26.70 28.51
N ALA A 351 2.26 -26.75 29.73
CA ALA A 351 2.22 -25.62 30.67
C ALA A 351 2.96 -24.36 30.17
N SER A 352 3.74 -24.45 29.09
CA SER A 352 4.31 -23.26 28.43
C SER A 352 3.25 -22.48 27.64
N GLY A 353 2.15 -23.12 27.22
CA GLY A 353 1.17 -22.56 26.29
C GLY A 353 1.71 -22.33 24.87
N ILE A 354 2.99 -22.61 24.60
CA ILE A 354 3.67 -22.23 23.35
C ILE A 354 3.43 -23.28 22.27
N PHE A 355 3.13 -22.80 21.07
CA PHE A 355 3.13 -23.56 19.83
C PHE A 355 4.00 -22.88 18.78
N VAL A 356 4.40 -23.61 17.75
CA VAL A 356 5.18 -23.09 16.64
C VAL A 356 4.67 -23.65 15.31
N SER A 357 4.96 -22.93 14.23
CA SER A 357 4.78 -23.42 12.87
C SER A 357 5.98 -23.01 12.01
N ARG A 358 6.49 -23.96 11.23
CA ARG A 358 7.67 -23.82 10.37
C ARG A 358 7.34 -23.76 8.88
N ASP A 359 6.08 -23.91 8.54
CA ASP A 359 5.58 -24.12 7.16
C ASP A 359 4.26 -23.37 6.89
N ALA A 360 3.69 -22.65 7.87
CA ALA A 360 2.50 -21.84 7.67
C ALA A 360 2.85 -20.56 6.87
N PRO A 361 2.35 -20.38 5.63
CA PRO A 361 2.59 -19.16 4.88
C PRO A 361 1.97 -17.95 5.59
N TYR A 362 2.50 -16.75 5.31
CA TYR A 362 1.93 -15.50 5.81
C TYR A 362 0.43 -15.39 5.48
N GLY A 363 -0.35 -14.85 6.41
CA GLY A 363 -1.81 -14.77 6.30
C GLY A 363 -2.55 -15.99 6.85
N THR A 364 -1.82 -17.00 7.34
CA THR A 364 -2.43 -18.16 8.00
C THR A 364 -3.18 -17.73 9.25
N ASN A 365 -4.47 -18.09 9.33
CA ASN A 365 -5.26 -17.94 10.54
C ASN A 365 -5.02 -19.15 11.45
N PHE A 366 -4.62 -18.89 12.69
CA PHE A 366 -4.50 -19.84 13.77
C PHE A 366 -5.67 -19.66 14.72
N SER A 367 -6.23 -20.76 15.22
CA SER A 367 -7.33 -20.71 16.16
C SER A 367 -7.25 -21.80 17.21
N THR A 368 -7.86 -21.57 18.36
CA THR A 368 -8.10 -22.59 19.38
C THR A 368 -9.49 -22.37 19.96
N PHE A 369 -10.04 -23.43 20.55
CA PHE A 369 -11.38 -23.45 21.11
C PHE A 369 -11.35 -23.96 22.55
N SER A 370 -12.05 -23.27 23.44
CA SER A 370 -12.27 -23.69 24.83
C SER A 370 -13.59 -23.12 25.31
N ILE A 371 -14.40 -23.93 26.00
CA ILE A 371 -15.64 -23.51 26.67
C ILE A 371 -16.48 -22.57 25.79
N GLU A 372 -16.84 -23.01 24.58
CA GLU A 372 -17.67 -22.27 23.62
C GLU A 372 -17.07 -20.98 23.04
N GLN A 373 -15.84 -20.61 23.43
CA GLN A 373 -15.11 -19.50 22.85
C GLN A 373 -14.10 -20.00 21.81
N THR A 374 -14.14 -19.41 20.62
CA THR A 374 -13.06 -19.53 19.62
C THR A 374 -12.26 -18.25 19.63
N VAL A 375 -10.95 -18.37 19.73
CA VAL A 375 -10.03 -17.24 19.57
C VAL A 375 -9.15 -17.50 18.37
N ASN A 376 -8.84 -16.46 17.62
CA ASN A 376 -8.05 -16.58 16.40
C ASN A 376 -7.13 -15.38 16.18
N ALA A 377 -6.03 -15.61 15.48
CA ALA A 377 -5.06 -14.60 15.13
C ALA A 377 -4.32 -14.99 13.84
N ILE A 378 -3.83 -13.97 13.13
CA ILE A 378 -3.10 -14.15 11.87
C ILE A 378 -1.60 -14.25 12.17
N GLY A 379 -0.92 -15.16 11.48
CA GLY A 379 0.53 -15.32 11.53
C GLY A 379 1.12 -15.83 10.22
N GLY A 380 2.20 -16.58 10.32
CA GLY A 380 2.89 -17.21 9.20
C GLY A 380 4.30 -16.70 8.97
N LEU A 381 5.00 -17.36 8.06
CA LEU A 381 6.39 -17.14 7.70
C LEU A 381 6.60 -15.77 7.02
N VAL A 382 7.54 -14.99 7.56
CA VAL A 382 8.04 -13.73 6.98
C VAL A 382 9.57 -13.76 7.06
N ASP A 383 10.23 -13.55 5.92
CA ASP A 383 11.67 -13.76 5.75
C ASP A 383 12.50 -13.00 6.81
N GLY A 384 13.29 -13.74 7.58
CA GLY A 384 14.16 -13.24 8.65
C GLY A 384 13.45 -12.69 9.88
N LYS A 385 12.16 -13.01 10.07
CA LYS A 385 11.33 -12.49 11.16
C LYS A 385 10.64 -13.60 11.95
N VAL A 386 10.43 -13.37 13.25
CA VAL A 386 9.57 -14.21 14.08
C VAL A 386 8.17 -13.61 14.16
N THR A 387 7.18 -14.30 13.61
CA THR A 387 5.78 -13.86 13.67
C THR A 387 5.13 -14.41 14.94
N VAL A 388 4.67 -13.52 15.81
CA VAL A 388 4.10 -13.83 17.11
C VAL A 388 2.57 -13.88 17.04
N VAL A 389 2.00 -15.03 17.41
CA VAL A 389 0.55 -15.29 17.43
C VAL A 389 0.07 -15.42 18.87
N ILE A 390 -0.84 -14.56 19.31
CA ILE A 390 -1.43 -14.64 20.66
C ILE A 390 -2.89 -15.07 20.54
N LEU A 391 -3.21 -16.20 21.16
CA LEU A 391 -4.57 -16.74 21.25
C LEU A 391 -5.02 -16.64 22.71
N GLN A 392 -5.70 -15.54 23.06
CA GLN A 392 -6.13 -15.26 24.43
C GLN A 392 -7.64 -15.31 24.56
N PHE A 393 -8.14 -16.12 25.50
CA PHE A 393 -9.56 -16.14 25.85
C PHE A 393 -9.97 -14.88 26.60
N ASP A 394 -11.23 -14.49 26.45
CA ASP A 394 -11.78 -13.35 27.18
C ASP A 394 -12.35 -13.82 28.51
N THR A 395 -12.39 -12.95 29.50
CA THR A 395 -13.16 -13.24 30.72
C THR A 395 -14.64 -13.27 30.33
N PRO A 396 -15.40 -14.35 30.64
CA PRO A 396 -16.83 -14.36 30.41
C PRO A 396 -17.46 -13.16 31.11
N ILE A 397 -18.06 -12.26 30.35
CA ILE A 397 -18.88 -11.20 30.92
C ILE A 397 -20.09 -11.93 31.50
N GLY A 398 -20.12 -12.10 32.83
CA GLY A 398 -21.16 -12.87 33.52
C GLY A 398 -22.55 -12.44 33.05
N GLY A 399 -23.30 -13.39 32.50
CA GLY A 399 -24.69 -13.22 32.06
C GLY A 399 -25.69 -13.25 33.20
#